data_AF-C5CIZ6-F1
#
_entry.id   AF-C5CIZ6-F1
#
_cell.length_a   1.000
_cell.length_b   1.000
_cell.length_c   1.000
_cell.angle_alpha   90.00
_cell.angle_beta   90.00
_cell.angle_gamma   90.00
#
_symmetry.space_group_name_H-M   'P 1'
#
loop_
_entity.id
_entity.type
_entity.pdbx_description
1 polymer ?
#
loop_
_entity_poly.entity_id
_entity_poly.type
_entity_poly.pdbx_seq_one_letter_code
_entity_poly.pdbx_strand_id
1 'polypeptide(L)' 'MVMMFFGWLFFIIVLVLLIRPDYFRKLPGNSNGESEYEAGAIEILKERYAKGEIGEEEYLDKLKKLRGGN' A
#
# COMPACT_ATOMS: atom_id res chain seq x y z
N MET A 1 16.85 26.72 -11.84
CA MET A 1 15.54 26.18 -12.29
C MET A 1 15.08 24.96 -11.48
N VAL A 2 15.98 24.15 -10.88
CA VAL A 2 15.61 22.97 -10.06
C VAL A 2 15.07 23.32 -8.65
N MET A 3 15.46 24.47 -8.09
CA MET A 3 15.09 24.88 -6.73
C MET A 3 13.58 25.12 -6.50
N MET A 4 12.78 25.39 -7.54
CA MET A 4 11.33 25.57 -7.41
C MET A 4 10.54 24.25 -7.48
N PHE A 5 11.13 23.19 -8.03
CA PHE A 5 10.47 21.88 -8.12
C PHE A 5 10.49 21.11 -6.81
N PHE A 6 11.54 21.28 -6.00
CA PHE A 6 11.64 20.62 -4.69
C PHE A 6 10.52 21.05 -3.73
N GLY A 7 10.11 22.33 -3.76
CA GLY A 7 8.99 22.83 -2.96
C GLY A 7 7.65 22.20 -3.35
N TRP A 8 7.41 22.02 -4.65
CA TRP A 8 6.17 21.42 -5.14
C TRP A 8 6.14 19.90 -4.95
N LEU A 9 7.27 19.23 -5.13
CA LEU A 9 7.42 17.79 -4.88
C LEU A 9 7.21 17.45 -3.41
N PHE A 10 7.73 18.27 -2.50
CA PHE A 10 7.45 18.14 -1.06
C PHE A 10 5.95 18.27 -0.76
N PHE A 11 5.28 19.22 -1.40
CA PHE A 11 3.83 19.40 -1.26
C PHE A 11 3.03 18.19 -1.75
N ILE A 12 3.43 17.58 -2.88
CA ILE A 12 2.80 16.37 -3.42
C ILE A 12 2.99 15.18 -2.46
N ILE A 13 4.21 14.98 -1.96
CA ILE A 13 4.52 13.90 -1.00
C ILE A 13 3.68 14.05 0.28
N VAL A 14 3.60 15.27 0.81
CA VAL A 14 2.79 15.57 2.01
C VAL A 14 1.31 15.37 1.74
N LEU A 15 0.79 15.80 0.58
CA LEU A 15 -0.61 15.61 0.20
C LEU A 15 -0.97 14.12 0.11
N VAL A 16 -0.09 13.29 -0.47
CA VAL A 16 -0.27 11.84 -0.57
C VAL A 16 -0.22 11.17 0.81
N LEU A 17 0.69 11.60 1.70
CA LEU A 17 0.76 11.11 3.07
C LEU A 17 -0.46 11.50 3.92
N LEU A 18 -1.02 12.70 3.71
CA LEU A 18 -2.22 13.16 4.41
C LEU A 18 -3.45 12.33 4.06
N ILE A 19 -3.56 11.88 2.81
CA ILE A 19 -4.68 11.05 2.33
C ILE A 19 -4.54 9.60 2.82
N ARG A 20 -3.32 9.15 3.16
CA ARG A 20 -3.08 7.80 3.71
C ARG A 20 -2.17 7.83 4.93
N PRO A 21 -2.69 8.20 6.12
CA PRO A 21 -1.92 8.13 7.36
C PRO A 21 -1.59 6.67 7.79
N ASP A 22 -2.16 5.66 7.13
CA ASP A 22 -1.95 4.24 7.46
C ASP A 22 -0.58 3.68 7.06
N TYR A 23 0.23 4.40 6.27
CA TYR A 23 1.61 3.99 5.98
C TYR A 23 2.49 3.98 7.23
N PHE A 24 2.19 4.82 8.23
CA PHE A 24 2.93 4.87 9.49
C PHE A 24 2.45 3.87 10.54
N ARG A 25 1.36 3.13 10.31
CA ARG A 25 0.80 2.16 11.27
C ARG A 25 1.40 0.76 11.17
N LYS A 26 2.38 0.54 10.29
CA LYS A 26 3.14 -0.72 10.27
C LYS A 26 4.26 -0.69 11.31
N LEU A 27 3.87 -0.61 12.57
CA LEU A 27 4.68 -1.13 13.66
C LEU A 27 4.45 -2.66 13.67
N PRO A 28 5.48 -3.50 13.56
CA PRO A 28 5.33 -4.95 13.64
C PRO A 28 5.05 -5.34 15.10
N GLY A 29 3.79 -5.21 15.50
CA GLY A 29 3.27 -5.66 16.79
C GLY A 29 2.87 -7.13 16.74
N ASN A 30 3.87 -7.99 16.90
CA ASN A 30 3.82 -9.33 17.52
C ASN A 30 2.42 -9.90 17.87
N SER A 31 1.89 -10.82 17.04
CA SER A 31 1.34 -12.13 17.47
C SER A 31 0.63 -12.88 16.32
N ASN A 32 0.98 -14.16 16.13
CA ASN A 32 0.32 -15.21 15.31
C ASN A 32 0.78 -15.34 13.84
N GLY A 33 1.80 -16.17 13.62
CA GLY A 33 2.54 -16.40 12.37
C GLY A 33 1.81 -17.06 11.18
N GLU A 34 0.48 -16.95 11.11
CA GLU A 34 -0.30 -17.34 9.92
C GLU A 34 -0.83 -16.11 9.16
N SER A 35 -1.03 -14.98 9.86
CA SER A 35 -1.53 -13.73 9.28
C SER A 35 -0.43 -12.84 8.66
N GLU A 36 0.84 -13.09 8.98
CA GLU A 36 1.97 -12.27 8.52
C GLU A 36 2.23 -12.47 7.01
N TYR A 37 2.06 -13.70 6.52
CA TYR A 37 2.16 -14.01 5.09
C TYR A 37 1.00 -13.41 4.29
N GLU A 38 -0.22 -13.44 4.83
CA GLU A 38 -1.39 -12.82 4.20
C GLU A 38 -1.26 -11.29 4.16
N ALA A 39 -0.79 -10.69 5.25
CA ALA A 39 -0.52 -9.25 5.33
C ALA A 39 0.56 -8.81 4.32
N GLY A 40 1.62 -9.60 4.16
CA GLY A 40 2.65 -9.39 3.14
C GLY A 40 2.11 -9.54 1.71
N ALA A 41 1.31 -10.57 1.46
CA ALA A 41 0.71 -10.82 0.15
C ALA A 41 -0.24 -9.68 -0.28
N ILE A 42 -1.06 -9.17 0.63
CA ILE A 42 -1.97 -8.05 0.39
C ILE A 42 -1.18 -6.75 0.13
N GLU A 43 -0.07 -6.54 0.84
CA GLU A 43 0.81 -5.38 0.62
C GLU A 43 1.43 -5.39 -0.78
N ILE A 44 1.96 -6.53 -1.22
CA ILE A 44 2.52 -6.70 -2.57
C ILE A 44 1.44 -6.49 -3.63
N LEU A 45 0.20 -6.94 -3.37
CA LEU A 45 -0.93 -6.73 -4.27
C LEU A 45 -1.25 -5.24 -4.46
N LYS A 46 -1.26 -4.50 -3.35
CA LYS A 46 -1.54 -3.06 -3.31
C LYS A 46 -0.43 -2.24 -3.99
N GLU A 47 0.82 -2.67 -3.84
CA GLU A 47 1.97 -2.05 -4.52
C GLU A 47 1.84 -2.19 -6.04
N ARG A 48 1.51 -3.38 -6.55
CA ARG A 48 1.34 -3.64 -7.99
C ARG A 48 0.17 -2.87 -8.60
N TYR A 49 -0.93 -2.73 -7.86
CA TYR A 49 -2.06 -1.89 -8.28
C TYR A 49 -1.66 -0.41 -8.35
N ALA A 50 -0.89 0.09 -7.37
CA ALA A 50 -0.39 1.46 -7.38
C ALA A 50 0.62 1.73 -8.50
N LYS A 51 1.40 0.72 -8.91
CA LYS A 51 2.27 0.76 -10.09
C LYS A 51 1.49 0.68 -11.42
N GLY A 52 0.20 0.35 -11.39
CA GLY A 52 -0.63 0.15 -12.58
C GLY A 52 -0.34 -1.15 -13.33
N GLU A 53 0.37 -2.10 -12.71
CA GLU A 53 0.72 -3.40 -13.31
C GLU A 53 -0.46 -4.38 -13.33
N ILE A 54 -1.44 -4.16 -12.45
CA ILE A 54 -2.68 -4.92 -12.38
C ILE A 54 -3.90 -3.98 -12.43
N GLY A 55 -4.95 -4.42 -13.09
CA GLY A 55 -6.23 -3.71 -13.12
C GLY A 55 -7.03 -3.84 -11.82
N GLU A 56 -8.05 -3.00 -11.66
CA GLU A 56 -8.93 -2.99 -10.49
C GLU A 56 -9.63 -4.35 -10.26
N GLU A 57 -10.15 -4.97 -11.33
CA GLU A 57 -10.77 -6.29 -11.25
C GLU A 57 -9.80 -7.36 -10.73
N GLU A 58 -8.57 -7.37 -11.24
CA GLU A 58 -7.55 -8.35 -10.86
C GLU A 58 -7.09 -8.16 -9.41
N TYR A 59 -7.01 -6.90 -8.95
CA TYR A 59 -6.74 -6.58 -7.56
C TYR A 59 -7.85 -7.09 -6.64
N LEU A 60 -9.12 -6.86 -6.99
CA LEU A 60 -10.26 -7.28 -6.18
C LEU A 60 -10.42 -8.80 -6.09
N ASP A 61 -10.20 -9.52 -7.20
CA ASP A 61 -10.25 -10.99 -7.21
C ASP A 61 -9.19 -11.61 -6.29
N LYS A 62 -7.94 -11.14 -6.40
CA LYS A 62 -6.83 -11.64 -5.58
C LYS A 62 -6.98 -11.21 -4.12
N LEU A 63 -7.45 -9.99 -3.86
CA LEU A 63 -7.71 -9.51 -2.49
C LEU A 63 -8.79 -10.36 -1.80
N LYS A 64 -9.85 -10.73 -2.51
CA LYS A 64 -10.89 -11.63 -1.98
C LYS A 64 -10.35 -13.02 -1.67
N LYS A 65 -9.48 -13.56 -2.52
CA LYS A 65 -8.84 -14.87 -2.32
C LYS A 65 -7.91 -14.88 -1.11
N LEU A 66 -7.15 -13.79 -0.91
CA LEU A 66 -6.26 -13.66 0.24
C LEU A 66 -7.04 -13.46 1.54
N ARG A 67 -8.03 -12.55 1.55
CA ARG A 67 -8.87 -12.24 2.73
C ARG A 67 -9.90 -13.32 3.08
N GLY A 68 -10.24 -14.18 2.12
CA GLY A 68 -11.27 -15.21 2.23
C GLY A 68 -10.74 -16.58 2.62
N GLY A 69 -9.67 -16.65 3.41
CA GLY A 69 -9.15 -17.89 4.01
C GLY A 69 -10.11 -18.47 5.06
N ASN A 70 -11.26 -18.98 4.61
CA ASN A 70 -12.10 -20.04 5.17
C ASN A 70 -13.30 -20.28 4.24
#